data_AF-A0A1H0LP55-F1
#
_entry.id   AF-A0A1H0LP55-F1
#
_cell.length_a   1.000
_cell.length_b   1.000
_cell.length_c   1.000
_cell.angle_alpha   90.00
_cell.angle_beta   90.00
_cell.angle_gamma   90.00
#
_symmetry.space_group_name_H-M   'P 1'
#
loop_
_entity.id
_entity.type
_entity.pdbx_description
1 polymer ?
#
loop_
_entity_poly.entity_id
_entity_poly.type
_entity_poly.pdbx_seq_one_letter_code
_entity_poly.pdbx_strand_id
1 'polypeptide(L)'
;MTNWQKRLIIGFNIAALFIFLDVSLLIFIRSVDGHGVYQTLGMKWITFSVWVLCYASLWMFQGITYMFIKIVKVAKKHQNTR
;
A
#
# COMPACT_ATOMS: atom_id res chain seq x y z
N MET A 1 11.48 -13.28 -12.79
CA MET A 1 11.51 -12.95 -11.34
C MET A 1 11.93 -14.21 -10.63
N THR A 2 12.96 -14.13 -9.81
CA THR A 2 13.43 -15.28 -9.05
C THR A 2 12.37 -15.65 -8.00
N ASN A 3 12.27 -16.93 -7.61
CA ASN A 3 11.28 -17.40 -6.63
C ASN A 3 11.39 -16.65 -5.28
N TRP A 4 12.58 -16.14 -4.98
CA TRP A 4 12.85 -15.33 -3.81
C TRP A 4 12.18 -13.94 -3.87
N GLN A 5 12.22 -13.27 -5.03
CA GLN A 5 11.53 -11.98 -5.22
C GLN A 5 10.03 -12.11 -5.03
N LYS A 6 9.42 -13.20 -5.53
CA LYS A 6 7.98 -13.46 -5.34
C LYS A 6 7.63 -13.61 -3.87
N ARG A 7 8.46 -14.35 -3.10
CA ARG A 7 8.26 -14.52 -1.65
C ARG A 7 8.36 -13.21 -0.88
N LEU A 8 9.32 -12.35 -1.22
CA LEU A 8 9.45 -11.03 -0.60
C LEU A 8 8.23 -10.14 -0.89
N ILE A 9 7.75 -10.14 -2.13
CA ILE A 9 6.57 -9.35 -2.52
C ILE A 9 5.32 -9.83 -1.76
N ILE A 10 5.13 -11.15 -1.64
CA ILE A 10 4.02 -11.72 -0.88
C ILE A 10 4.14 -11.34 0.61
N GLY A 11 5.33 -11.47 1.20
CA GLY A 11 5.57 -11.08 2.58
C GLY A 11 5.31 -9.59 2.83
N PHE A 12 5.76 -8.72 1.92
CA PHE A 12 5.50 -7.29 1.98
C PHE A 12 4.01 -6.97 1.89
N ASN A 13 3.27 -7.61 0.98
CA ASN A 13 1.82 -7.41 0.86
C ASN A 13 1.07 -7.85 2.13
N ILE A 14 1.46 -8.97 2.74
CA ILE A 14 0.87 -9.46 3.99
C ILE A 14 1.16 -8.49 5.14
N ALA A 15 2.42 -8.03 5.27
CA ALA A 15 2.81 -7.07 6.29
C ALA A 15 2.06 -5.73 6.11
N ALA A 16 1.96 -5.24 4.87
CA ALA A 16 1.22 -4.02 4.55
C ALA A 16 -0.28 -4.16 4.87
N LEU A 17 -0.89 -5.30 4.55
CA LEU A 17 -2.27 -5.61 4.95
C LEU A 17 -2.44 -5.62 6.47
N PHE A 18 -1.52 -6.25 7.19
CA PHE A 18 -1.57 -6.33 8.64
C PHE A 18 -1.49 -4.94 9.28
N ILE A 19 -0.56 -4.09 8.84
CA ILE A 19 -0.44 -2.71 9.30
C ILE A 19 -1.70 -1.91 8.93
N PHE A 20 -2.24 -2.10 7.74
CA PHE A 20 -3.46 -1.42 7.33
C PHE A 20 -4.64 -1.77 8.24
N LEU A 21 -4.82 -3.05 8.57
CA LEU A 21 -5.86 -3.55 9.48
C LEU A 21 -5.66 -3.03 10.90
N ASP A 22 -4.43 -3.08 11.41
CA ASP A 22 -4.08 -2.60 12.76
C ASP A 22 -4.38 -1.11 12.92
N VAL A 23 -3.90 -0.28 11.99
CA VAL A 23 -4.17 1.17 12.01
C VAL A 23 -5.65 1.48 11.81
N SER A 24 -6.35 0.71 10.97
CA SER A 24 -7.80 0.85 10.82
C SER A 24 -8.52 0.57 12.14
N LEU A 25 -8.15 -0.51 12.83
CA LEU A 25 -8.70 -0.85 14.15
C LEU A 25 -8.43 0.26 15.17
N LEU A 26 -7.21 0.81 15.19
CA LEU A 26 -6.84 1.92 16.05
C LEU A 26 -7.69 3.18 15.79
N ILE A 27 -7.98 3.51 14.53
CA ILE A 27 -8.85 4.65 14.16
C ILE A 27 -10.26 4.48 14.73
N PHE A 28 -10.79 3.26 14.76
CA PHE A 28 -12.14 3.00 15.28
C PHE A 28 -12.18 2.88 16.81
N ILE A 29 -11.21 2.21 17.42
CA ILE A 29 -11.10 2.04 18.88
C ILE A 29 -10.80 3.36 19.59
N ARG A 30 -10.01 4.24 18.97
CA ARG A 30 -9.68 5.53 19.57
C ARG A 30 -10.96 6.38 19.71
N SER A 31 -11.30 6.75 20.94
CA SER A 31 -12.47 7.58 21.25
C SER A 31 -12.12 9.08 21.29
N VAL A 32 -10.85 9.38 21.58
CA VAL A 32 -10.36 10.74 21.83
C VAL A 32 -9.17 11.02 20.93
N ASP A 33 -9.22 12.13 20.20
CA ASP A 33 -8.14 12.55 19.33
C ASP A 33 -6.92 13.07 20.13
N GLY A 34 -5.78 13.31 19.48
CA GLY A 34 -4.56 13.82 20.13
C GLY A 34 -4.75 15.14 20.90
N HIS A 35 -5.83 15.86 20.62
CA HIS A 35 -6.20 17.14 21.22
C HIS A 35 -7.27 17.03 22.33
N GLY A 36 -7.64 15.83 22.76
CA GLY A 36 -8.66 15.65 23.82
C GLY A 36 -10.11 15.79 23.34
N VAL A 37 -10.34 15.95 22.02
CA VAL A 37 -11.67 16.07 21.43
C VAL A 37 -12.25 14.68 21.15
N TYR A 38 -13.50 14.45 21.54
CA TYR A 38 -14.22 13.23 21.20
C TYR A 38 -14.38 13.11 19.69
N GLN A 39 -13.88 12.01 19.14
CA GLN A 39 -13.92 11.79 17.71
C GLN A 39 -15.31 11.32 17.31
N THR A 40 -16.08 12.18 16.63
CA THR A 40 -17.39 11.81 16.09
C THR A 40 -17.24 10.75 15.01
N LEU A 41 -18.30 9.96 14.77
CA LEU A 41 -18.31 8.92 13.74
C LEU A 41 -17.87 9.46 12.37
N GLY A 42 -18.33 10.66 11.98
CA GLY A 42 -17.93 11.29 10.70
C GLY A 42 -16.43 11.55 10.59
N MET A 43 -15.78 12.05 11.65
CA MET A 43 -14.33 12.29 11.69
C MET A 43 -13.54 10.98 11.56
N LYS A 44 -14.03 9.89 12.16
CA LYS A 44 -13.44 8.55 12.04
C LYS A 44 -13.50 8.06 10.60
N TRP A 45 -14.64 8.22 9.93
CA TRP A 45 -14.80 7.86 8.51
C TRP A 45 -13.88 8.67 7.60
N ILE A 46 -13.72 9.97 7.82
CA ILE A 46 -12.79 10.81 7.04
C ILE A 46 -11.35 10.32 7.20
N THR A 47 -10.93 10.10 8.45
CA THR A 47 -9.58 9.61 8.76
C THR A 47 -9.34 8.23 8.14
N PHE A 48 -10.33 7.35 8.22
CA PHE A 48 -10.30 6.04 7.57
C PHE A 48 -10.22 6.15 6.05
N SER A 49 -10.99 7.05 5.40
CA SER A 49 -10.92 7.27 3.96
C SER A 49 -9.55 7.77 3.50
N VAL A 50 -8.93 8.69 4.25
CA VAL A 50 -7.56 9.15 3.97
C VAL A 50 -6.56 7.99 4.13
N TRP A 51 -6.74 7.17 5.16
CA TRP A 51 -5.90 5.99 5.39
C TRP A 51 -6.02 4.96 4.25
N VAL A 52 -7.25 4.68 3.78
CA VAL A 52 -7.53 3.83 2.61
C VAL A 52 -6.86 4.38 1.35
N LEU A 53 -6.92 5.69 1.11
CA LEU A 53 -6.25 6.33 -0.02
C LEU A 53 -4.72 6.17 0.05
N CYS A 54 -4.14 6.32 1.24
CA CYS A 54 -2.71 6.05 1.47
C CYS A 54 -2.35 4.59 1.18
N TYR A 55 -3.18 3.64 1.61
CA TYR A 55 -2.94 2.23 1.30
C TYR A 55 -3.07 1.93 -0.21
N ALA A 56 -4.05 2.53 -0.88
CA ALA A 56 -4.24 2.39 -2.32
C ALA A 56 -3.04 2.96 -3.11
N SER A 57 -2.43 4.05 -2.65
CA SER A 57 -1.25 4.62 -3.32
C SER A 57 -0.04 3.69 -3.24
N LEU A 58 0.16 2.96 -2.13
CA LEU A 58 1.19 1.92 -2.03
C LEU A 58 1.03 0.82 -3.09
N TRP A 59 -0.20 0.34 -3.31
CA TRP A 59 -0.50 -0.61 -4.37
C TRP A 59 -0.21 -0.05 -5.77
N MET A 60 -0.53 1.23 -5.98
CA MET A 60 -0.23 1.92 -7.25
C MET A 60 1.28 2.00 -7.51
N PHE A 61 2.09 2.33 -6.49
CA PHE A 61 3.55 2.34 -6.62
C PHE A 61 4.12 0.97 -6.99
N GLN A 62 3.59 -0.10 -6.39
CA GLN A 62 3.98 -1.47 -6.72
C GLN A 62 3.62 -1.82 -8.18
N GLY A 63 2.43 -1.43 -8.63
CA GLY A 63 1.98 -1.59 -10.02
C GLY A 63 2.84 -0.82 -11.02
N ILE A 64 3.14 0.45 -10.73
CA ILE A 64 4.00 1.30 -11.57
C ILE A 64 5.41 0.71 -11.68
N THR A 65 6.00 0.27 -10.56
CA THR A 65 7.32 -0.35 -10.54
C THR A 65 7.36 -1.62 -11.40
N TYR A 66 6.32 -2.45 -11.31
CA TYR A 66 6.20 -3.65 -12.15
C TYR A 66 6.12 -3.32 -13.64
N MET A 67 5.29 -2.33 -14.01
CA MET A 67 5.14 -1.86 -15.39
C MET A 67 6.45 -1.28 -15.91
N PHE A 68 7.17 -0.49 -15.11
CA PHE A 68 8.46 0.08 -15.47
C PHE A 68 9.50 -1.01 -15.76
N ILE A 69 9.64 -2.00 -14.87
CA ILE A 69 10.55 -3.15 -15.09
C ILE A 69 10.17 -3.91 -16.37
N LYS A 70 8.87 -4.07 -16.64
CA LYS A 70 8.39 -4.72 -17.87
C LYS A 70 8.80 -3.93 -19.12
N ILE A 71 8.61 -2.61 -19.12
CA ILE A 71 8.99 -1.73 -20.24
C ILE A 71 10.50 -1.79 -20.50
N VAL A 72 11.32 -1.68 -19.45
CA VAL A 72 12.79 -1.76 -19.55
C VAL A 72 13.24 -3.12 -20.11
N LYS A 73 12.60 -4.22 -19.69
CA LYS A 73 12.90 -5.56 -20.23
C LYS A 73 12.52 -5.70 -21.71
N VAL A 74 11.38 -5.14 -22.11
CA VAL A 74 10.97 -5.14 -23.52
C VAL A 74 11.96 -4.33 -24.37
N ALA A 75 12.37 -3.15 -23.90
CA ALA A 75 13.36 -2.32 -24.59
C ALA A 75 14.72 -3.04 -24.75
N LYS A 76 15.22 -3.69 -23.68
CA LYS A 76 16.44 -4.50 -23.75
C LYS A 76 16.34 -5.66 -24.73
N LYS A 77 15.19 -6.31 -24.83
CA LYS A 77 14.98 -7.43 -25.76
C LYS A 77 15.10 -6.98 -27.21
N HIS A 78 14.55 -5.82 -27.55
CA HIS A 78 14.65 -5.26 -28.91
C HIS A 78 16.09 -4.85 -29.28
N GLN A 79 16.90 -4.39 -28.32
CA GLN A 79 18.31 -4.09 -28.58
C GLN A 79 19.18 -5.34 -28.81
N ASN A 80 18.86 -6.47 -28.16
CA ASN A 80 19.64 -7.70 -28.27
C ASN A 80 19.28 -8.57 -29.50
N THR A 81 18.29 -8.15 -30.28
CA THR A 81 17.86 -8.83 -31.53
C THR A 81 18.33 -8.08 -32.78
N ARG A 82 18.94 -6.89 -32.63
CA ARG A 82 19.74 -6.23 -33.67
C ARG A 82 21.21 -6.55 -33.47
#